data_AF-A0A7W0WLF2-F1
#
_entry.id   AF-A0A7W0WLF2-F1
#
_cell.length_a   1.000
_cell.length_b   1.000
_cell.length_c   1.000
_cell.angle_alpha   90.00
_cell.angle_beta   90.00
_cell.angle_gamma   90.00
#
_symmetry.space_group_name_H-M   'P 1'
#
loop_
_entity.id
_entity.type
_entity.pdbx_description
1 polymer ?
#
loop_
_entity_poly.entity_id
_entity_poly.type
_entity_poly.pdbx_seq_one_letter_code
_entity_poly.pdbx_strand_id
1 'polypeptide(L)'
;MTASRAFALSDADIRLLTRCAQGHTFRPADAEEDGFERLVDRLRGLRDRGLLRLDEGRFMKAKDGRHLMAGPCDLTDAGRHALDRDRRLGPRA
;
A
#
# COMPACT_ATOMS: atom_id res chain seq x y z
N MET A 1 -0.31 -2.65 26.88
CA MET A 1 1.00 -2.59 26.19
C MET A 1 0.96 -3.57 25.04
N THR A 2 0.65 -3.12 23.82
CA THR A 2 0.56 -4.01 22.65
C THR A 2 1.88 -3.98 21.93
N ALA A 3 2.56 -5.13 21.91
CA ALA A 3 3.86 -5.33 21.28
C ALA A 3 3.81 -4.85 19.83
N SER A 4 4.66 -3.88 19.51
CA SER A 4 4.93 -3.43 18.15
C SER A 4 5.57 -4.58 17.39
N ARG A 5 4.76 -5.45 16.80
CA ARG A 5 5.22 -6.52 15.91
C ARG A 5 5.93 -5.84 14.74
N ALA A 6 7.26 -5.85 14.75
CA ALA A 6 8.06 -5.26 13.70
C ALA A 6 7.87 -6.12 12.44
N PHE A 7 6.90 -5.78 11.61
CA PHE A 7 6.77 -6.43 10.33
C PHE A 7 7.93 -5.95 9.44
N ALA A 8 8.75 -6.87 8.92
CA ALA A 8 9.69 -6.54 7.87
C ALA A 8 8.88 -6.04 6.65
N LEU A 9 9.13 -4.80 6.24
CA LEU A 9 8.53 -4.23 5.03
C LEU A 9 9.50 -4.48 3.89
N SER A 10 9.00 -4.99 2.77
CA SER A 10 9.79 -5.06 1.55
C SER A 10 9.98 -3.66 0.95
N ASP A 11 10.90 -3.50 0.01
CA ASP A 11 11.07 -2.21 -0.69
C ASP A 11 9.84 -1.87 -1.54
N ALA A 12 9.16 -2.89 -2.07
CA ALA A 12 7.90 -2.71 -2.74
C ALA A 12 6.81 -2.17 -1.80
N ASP A 13 6.76 -2.66 -0.55
CA ASP A 13 5.84 -2.15 0.47
C ASP A 13 6.13 -0.67 0.77
N ILE A 14 7.41 -0.31 0.97
CA ILE A 14 7.82 1.07 1.24
C ILE A 14 7.47 2.00 0.07
N ARG A 15 7.72 1.57 -1.17
CA ARG A 15 7.34 2.33 -2.38
C ARG A 15 5.83 2.55 -2.45
N LEU A 16 5.03 1.52 -2.18
CA LEU A 16 3.58 1.63 -2.16
C LEU A 16 3.08 2.57 -1.07
N LEU A 17 3.57 2.43 0.16
CA LEU A 17 3.22 3.33 1.27
C LEU A 17 3.59 4.79 0.96
N THR A 18 4.73 5.02 0.31
CA THR A 18 5.16 6.35 -0.12
C THR A 18 4.21 6.96 -1.15
N ARG A 19 3.79 6.19 -2.16
CA ARG A 19 2.79 6.64 -3.15
C ARG A 19 1.43 6.91 -2.49
N CYS A 20 1.01 6.07 -1.54
CA CYS A 20 -0.21 6.30 -0.77
C CYS A 20 -0.13 7.60 0.06
N ALA A 21 1.02 7.89 0.68
CA ALA A 21 1.26 9.12 1.42
C ALA A 21 1.07 10.39 0.57
N GLN A 22 1.31 10.28 -0.74
CA GLN A 22 1.17 11.35 -1.72
C GLN A 22 -0.27 11.46 -2.27
N GLY A 23 -1.22 10.64 -1.79
CA GLY A 23 -2.59 10.60 -2.30
C GLY A 23 -2.71 9.95 -3.67
N HIS A 24 -1.76 9.10 -4.06
CA HIS A 24 -1.75 8.48 -5.37
C HIS A 24 -2.90 7.48 -5.55
N THR A 25 -3.48 7.48 -6.74
CA THR A 25 -4.48 6.49 -7.18
C THR A 25 -3.82 5.58 -8.20
N PHE A 26 -3.96 4.27 -8.03
CA PHE A 26 -3.32 3.27 -8.89
C PHE A 26 -4.31 2.80 -9.96
N ARG A 27 -3.85 2.70 -11.21
CA ARG A 27 -4.60 2.12 -12.33
C ARG A 27 -3.81 0.97 -12.98
N PRO A 28 -4.48 0.09 -13.75
CA PRO A 28 -3.81 -1.00 -14.45
C PRO A 28 -2.66 -0.58 -15.35
N ALA A 29 -2.77 0.60 -15.99
CA ALA A 29 -1.70 1.16 -16.81
C ALA A 29 -0.46 1.59 -16.00
N ASP A 30 -0.60 1.80 -14.69
CA ASP A 30 0.49 2.18 -13.78
C ASP A 30 1.12 0.97 -13.08
N ALA A 31 0.61 -0.24 -13.33
CA ALA A 31 1.14 -1.46 -12.76
C ALA A 31 2.35 -1.95 -13.59
N GLU A 32 3.48 -2.16 -12.93
CA GLU A 32 4.66 -2.81 -13.53
C GLU A 32 4.41 -4.30 -13.83
N GLU A 33 5.43 -5.00 -14.34
CA GLU A 33 5.38 -6.36 -14.96
C GLU A 33 4.51 -7.41 -14.24
N ASP A 34 4.36 -7.30 -12.93
CA ASP A 34 3.57 -8.19 -12.06
C ASP A 34 2.04 -8.04 -12.20
N GLY A 35 1.56 -6.97 -12.84
CA GLY A 35 0.13 -6.74 -13.10
C GLY A 35 -0.66 -6.12 -11.94
N PHE A 36 -1.79 -5.51 -12.28
CA PHE A 36 -2.59 -4.69 -11.36
C PHE A 36 -3.23 -5.48 -10.21
N GLU A 37 -3.62 -6.73 -10.45
CA GLU A 37 -4.22 -7.59 -9.43
C GLU A 37 -3.23 -7.88 -8.29
N ARG A 38 -1.95 -8.13 -8.60
CA ARG A 38 -0.90 -8.29 -7.57
C ARG A 38 -0.70 -7.01 -6.75
N LEU A 39 -0.82 -5.84 -7.37
CA LEU A 39 -0.77 -4.56 -6.67
C LEU A 39 -1.96 -4.42 -5.70
N VAL A 40 -3.17 -4.77 -6.15
CA VAL A 40 -4.37 -4.78 -5.31
C VAL A 40 -4.20 -5.70 -4.10
N ASP A 41 -3.65 -6.89 -4.30
CA ASP A 41 -3.39 -7.84 -3.22
C ASP A 41 -2.34 -7.32 -2.23
N ARG A 42 -1.28 -6.66 -2.70
CA ARG A 42 -0.32 -5.98 -1.82
C ARG A 42 -0.96 -4.87 -1.01
N LEU A 43 -1.81 -4.04 -1.62
CA LEU A 43 -2.55 -2.99 -0.89
C LEU A 43 -3.47 -3.57 0.19
N ARG A 44 -4.15 -4.69 -0.09
CA ARG A 44 -4.93 -5.43 0.90
C ARG A 44 -4.05 -5.97 2.03
N GLY A 45 -2.91 -6.58 1.72
CA GLY A 45 -1.97 -7.05 2.72
C GLY A 45 -1.45 -5.94 3.64
N LEU A 46 -1.17 -4.76 3.10
CA LEU A 46 -0.78 -3.58 3.89
C LEU A 46 -1.91 -3.05 4.77
N ARG A 47 -3.16 -3.06 4.27
CA ARG A 47 -4.36 -2.75 5.07
C ARG A 47 -4.53 -3.74 6.21
N ASP A 48 -4.42 -5.04 5.93
CA ASP A 48 -4.60 -6.10 6.92
C ASP A 48 -3.51 -6.07 8.01
N ARG A 49 -2.31 -5.55 7.67
CA ARG A 49 -1.23 -5.21 8.63
C ARG A 49 -1.49 -3.91 9.41
N GLY A 50 -2.59 -3.22 9.13
CA GLY A 50 -2.97 -1.96 9.78
C GLY A 50 -2.14 -0.75 9.33
N LEU A 51 -1.48 -0.80 8.17
CA LEU A 51 -0.63 0.28 7.66
C LEU A 51 -1.37 1.27 6.75
N LEU A 52 -2.47 0.82 6.15
CA LEU A 52 -3.33 1.62 5.27
C LEU A 52 -4.78 1.56 5.73
N ARG A 53 -5.51 2.66 5.51
CA ARG A 53 -6.96 2.67 5.46
C ARG A 53 -7.37 2.59 4.00
N LEU A 54 -8.06 1.50 3.68
CA LEU A 54 -8.49 1.19 2.33
C LEU A 54 -9.86 0.51 2.39
N ASP A 55 -10.89 1.34 2.26
CA ASP A 55 -12.27 0.88 2.22
C ASP A 55 -12.56 0.21 0.87
N GLU A 56 -13.46 -0.77 0.84
CA GLU A 56 -13.76 -1.50 -0.41
C GLU A 56 -14.28 -0.59 -1.53
N GLY A 57 -14.95 0.52 -1.18
CA GLY A 57 -15.40 1.54 -2.13
C GLY A 57 -14.27 2.28 -2.86
N ARG A 58 -13.01 2.11 -2.43
CA ARG A 58 -11.84 2.67 -3.12
C ARG A 58 -11.26 1.74 -4.19
N PHE A 59 -11.87 0.57 -4.39
CA PHE A 59 -11.58 -0.29 -5.53
C PHE A 59 -12.69 -0.18 -6.56
N MET A 60 -12.35 0.29 -7.76
CA MET A 60 -13.28 0.18 -8.89
C MET A 60 -13.06 -1.14 -9.61
N LYS A 61 -14.14 -1.84 -9.93
CA LYS A 61 -14.13 -3.06 -10.72
C LYS A 61 -14.94 -2.89 -12.01
N ALA A 62 -14.49 -3.55 -13.07
CA ALA A 62 -15.29 -3.75 -14.27
C ALA A 62 -16.45 -4.71 -13.98
N LYS A 63 -17.42 -4.78 -14.90
CA LYS A 63 -18.57 -5.70 -14.80
C LYS A 63 -18.15 -7.18 -14.80
N ASP A 64 -16.99 -7.49 -15.37
CA ASP A 64 -16.39 -8.82 -15.38
C ASP A 64 -15.57 -9.14 -14.11
N GLY A 65 -15.54 -8.22 -13.13
CA GLY A 65 -14.87 -8.40 -11.85
C GLY A 65 -13.42 -7.95 -11.79
N ARG A 66 -12.79 -7.57 -12.92
CA ARG A 66 -11.39 -7.08 -12.94
C ARG A 66 -11.25 -5.73 -12.26
N HIS A 67 -10.16 -5.49 -11.52
CA HIS A 67 -9.92 -4.19 -10.92
C HIS A 67 -9.47 -3.17 -11.97
N LEU A 68 -10.07 -1.99 -11.94
CA LEU A 68 -9.79 -0.86 -12.83
C LEU A 68 -9.09 0.30 -12.11
N MET A 69 -9.19 0.35 -10.79
CA MET A 69 -8.60 1.39 -9.96
C MET A 69 -8.49 0.93 -8.51
N ALA A 70 -7.47 1.41 -7.80
CA ALA A 70 -7.33 1.31 -6.36
C ALA A 70 -6.87 2.65 -5.78
N GLY A 71 -7.61 3.18 -4.80
CA GLY A 71 -7.24 4.37 -4.05
C GLY A 71 -8.02 5.64 -4.42
N PRO A 72 -7.63 6.81 -3.86
CA PRO A 72 -6.44 7.04 -3.02
C PRO A 72 -6.47 6.23 -1.72
N CYS A 73 -5.32 5.83 -1.16
CA CYS A 73 -5.24 5.11 0.11
C CYS A 73 -4.67 6.01 1.19
N ASP A 74 -5.29 6.06 2.36
CA ASP A 74 -4.77 6.87 3.47
C ASP A 74 -3.82 6.04 4.35
N LEU A 75 -2.72 6.64 4.79
CA LEU A 75 -1.87 6.00 5.79
C LEU A 75 -2.54 6.04 7.17
N THR A 76 -2.41 4.94 7.91
CA THR A 76 -2.64 4.94 9.36
C THR A 76 -1.45 5.59 10.08
N ASP A 77 -1.57 5.81 11.39
CA ASP A 77 -0.42 6.22 12.22
C ASP A 77 0.71 5.20 12.15
N ALA A 78 0.38 3.90 12.14
CA ALA A 78 1.37 2.83 12.00
C ALA A 78 2.08 2.88 10.63
N GLY A 79 1.34 3.14 9.55
CA GLY A 79 1.93 3.33 8.21
C GLY A 79 2.86 4.53 8.13
N ARG A 80 2.48 5.67 8.74
CA ARG A 80 3.33 6.85 8.85
C ARG A 80 4.61 6.55 9.64
N HIS A 81 4.50 5.91 10.81
CA HIS A 81 5.65 5.54 11.63
C HIS A 81 6.57 4.53 10.92
N ALA A 82 6.01 3.62 10.12
CA ALA A 82 6.79 2.69 9.33
C ALA A 82 7.66 3.40 8.29
N LEU A 83 7.10 4.36 7.56
CA LEU A 83 7.87 5.19 6.61
C LEU A 83 8.91 6.05 7.30
N ASP A 84 8.56 6.66 8.44
CA ASP A 84 9.51 7.49 9.21
C ASP A 84 10.68 6.65 9.74
N ARG A 85 10.41 5.45 10.25
CA ARG A 85 11.45 4.50 10.66
C ARG A 85 12.37 4.14 9.50
N ASP A 86 11.79 3.84 8.33
CA ASP A 86 12.55 3.48 7.15
C ASP A 86 13.49 4.61 6.70
N ARG A 87 12.98 5.85 6.65
CA ARG A 87 13.77 7.05 6.32
C ARG A 87 14.96 7.25 7.27
N ARG A 88 14.78 6.95 8.56
CA ARG A 88 15.85 7.05 9.58
C ARG A 88 16.92 5.97 9.42
N LEU A 89 16.58 4.81 8.87
CA LEU A 89 17.53 3.72 8.61
C LEU A 89 18.41 3.98 7.37
N GLY A 90 18.04 4.98 6.56
CA GLY A 90 18.78 5.35 5.35
C GLY A 90 18.34 4.57 4.11
N PRO A 91 18.96 4.84 2.94
CA PRO A 91 18.63 4.16 1.69
C PRO A 91 18.84 2.65 1.85
N ARG A 92 17.84 1.86 1.48
CA ARG A 92 17.99 0.41 1.36
C ARG A 92 18.81 0.13 0.09
N ALA A 93 19.95 -0.54 0.28
CA ALA A 93 20.92 -0.88 -0.77
C ALA A 93 20.43 -2.05 -1.62
#